data_AF-D4DV84-F1
#
_entry.id   AF-D4DV84-F1
#
_cell.length_a   1.000
_cell.length_b   1.000
_cell.length_c   1.000
_cell.angle_alpha   90.00
_cell.angle_beta   90.00
_cell.angle_gamma   90.00
#
_symmetry.space_group_name_H-M   'P 1'
#
loop_
_entity.id
_entity.type
_entity.pdbx_description
1 polymer ?
#
loop_
_entity_poly.entity_id
_entity_poly.type
_entity_poly.pdbx_seq_one_letter_code
_entity_poly.pdbx_strand_id
1 'polypeptide(L)'
;MAKKFPIYPKHPERICWGCDKYCSAEDLQCGNGCERIQHPCELDGPEWYKSGDWSNLLSEQQQRELGLLPEPQQPKAAKPHIKLPVKQKLC
;
A
#
# COMPACT_ATOMS: atom_id res chain seq x y z
N MET A 1 1.81 -9.69 -13.43
CA MET A 1 1.54 -8.99 -12.17
C MET A 1 2.75 -8.18 -11.79
N ALA A 2 2.63 -6.85 -11.70
CA ALA A 2 3.65 -6.02 -11.06
C ALA A 2 3.73 -6.43 -9.57
N LYS A 3 4.94 -6.59 -9.05
CA LYS A 3 5.14 -7.02 -7.66
C LYS A 3 4.76 -5.85 -6.76
N LYS A 4 4.19 -6.11 -5.58
CA LYS A 4 3.84 -5.05 -4.61
C LYS A 4 5.10 -4.21 -4.33
N PHE A 5 4.96 -2.90 -4.37
CA PHE A 5 6.08 -1.98 -4.14
C PHE A 5 6.63 -2.16 -2.72
N PRO A 6 7.91 -2.52 -2.52
CA PRO A 6 8.45 -2.72 -1.18
C PRO A 6 8.67 -1.37 -0.49
N ILE A 7 8.02 -1.14 0.66
CA ILE A 7 8.10 0.14 1.40
C ILE A 7 9.43 0.27 2.15
N TYR A 8 9.91 -0.85 2.69
CA TYR A 8 11.17 -0.98 3.44
C TYR A 8 12.01 -2.12 2.86
N PRO A 9 12.60 -1.94 1.67
CA PRO A 9 13.53 -2.92 1.14
C PRO A 9 14.77 -3.02 2.03
N LYS A 10 15.25 -4.24 2.29
CA LYS A 10 16.48 -4.47 3.08
C LYS A 10 17.75 -3.97 2.37
N HIS A 11 17.72 -3.95 1.03
CA HIS A 11 18.83 -3.56 0.17
C HIS A 11 18.32 -2.57 -0.90
N PRO A 12 17.95 -1.32 -0.52
CA PRO A 12 17.47 -0.33 -1.46
C PRO A 12 18.49 -0.04 -2.57
N GLU A 13 19.79 -0.15 -2.28
CA GLU A 13 20.91 0.08 -3.20
C GLU A 13 20.92 -0.87 -4.42
N ARG A 14 20.22 -2.02 -4.30
CA ARG A 14 20.10 -3.05 -5.33
C ARG A 14 18.78 -3.02 -6.08
N ILE A 15 17.90 -2.09 -5.73
CA ILE A 15 16.57 -1.95 -6.33
C ILE A 15 16.59 -0.72 -7.23
N CYS A 16 16.11 -0.92 -8.44
CA CYS A 16 15.88 0.14 -9.40
C CYS A 16 14.39 0.45 -9.40
N TRP A 17 14.02 1.69 -9.09
CA TRP A 17 12.61 2.04 -8.93
C TRP A 17 11.78 1.82 -10.22
N GLY A 18 12.41 1.89 -11.39
CA GLY A 18 11.77 1.64 -12.69
C GLY A 18 11.66 0.17 -13.11
N CYS A 19 12.04 -0.81 -12.27
CA CYS A 19 12.11 -2.21 -12.68
C CYS A 19 11.96 -3.21 -11.53
N ASP A 20 11.07 -4.19 -11.71
CA ASP A 20 10.84 -5.30 -10.77
C ASP A 20 12.00 -6.33 -10.69
N LYS A 21 13.05 -6.19 -11.50
CA LYS A 21 14.23 -7.06 -11.48
C LYS A 21 15.33 -6.43 -10.61
N TYR A 22 15.93 -7.26 -9.77
CA TYR A 22 17.21 -6.96 -9.13
C TYR A 22 18.30 -7.02 -10.19
N CYS A 23 18.64 -5.87 -10.75
CA CYS A 23 19.77 -5.74 -11.65
C CYS A 23 21.07 -5.65 -10.85
N SER A 24 22.12 -6.28 -11.35
CA SER A 24 23.47 -6.05 -10.86
C SER A 24 23.83 -4.57 -11.08
N ALA A 25 24.68 -3.99 -10.22
CA ALA A 25 25.08 -2.59 -10.34
C ALA A 25 25.70 -2.24 -11.72
N GLU A 26 26.30 -3.24 -12.37
CA GLU A 26 26.96 -3.12 -13.68
C GLU A 26 26.06 -3.53 -14.87
N ASP A 27 24.87 -4.09 -14.62
CA ASP A 27 23.94 -4.59 -15.65
C ASP A 27 22.51 -4.09 -15.38
N LEU A 28 22.37 -2.77 -15.34
CA LEU A 28 21.08 -2.10 -15.15
C LEU A 28 20.26 -2.22 -16.44
N GLN A 29 19.39 -3.22 -16.49
CA GLN A 29 18.41 -3.41 -17.58
C GLN A 29 17.29 -2.35 -17.55
N CYS A 30 17.19 -1.59 -16.45
CA CYS A 30 16.16 -0.60 -16.21
C CYS A 30 16.69 0.81 -16.40
N GLY A 31 15.94 1.66 -17.11
CA GLY A 31 16.32 3.04 -17.39
C GLY A 31 16.74 3.32 -18.84
N ASN A 32 16.43 2.43 -19.81
CA ASN A 32 16.81 2.62 -21.22
C ASN A 32 18.33 2.89 -21.40
N GLY A 33 19.20 2.30 -20.56
CA GLY A 33 20.64 2.57 -20.55
C GLY A 33 21.09 3.76 -19.67
N CYS A 34 20.20 4.28 -18.81
CA CYS A 34 20.51 5.32 -17.83
C CYS A 34 20.83 4.74 -16.44
N GLU A 35 21.42 5.57 -15.57
CA GLU A 35 21.78 5.24 -14.19
C GLU A 35 20.58 4.79 -13.33
N ARG A 36 20.88 4.04 -12.26
CA ARG A 36 19.91 3.50 -11.31
C ARG A 36 19.05 4.62 -10.72
N ILE A 37 17.72 4.46 -10.76
CA ILE A 37 16.82 5.31 -9.97
C ILE A 37 16.81 4.82 -8.51
N GLN A 38 17.33 5.66 -7.62
CA GLN A 38 17.43 5.41 -6.17
C GLN A 38 16.05 5.28 -5.53
N HIS A 39 15.95 4.50 -4.46
CA HIS A 39 14.69 4.34 -3.73
C HIS A 39 14.45 5.59 -2.86
N PRO A 40 13.21 6.12 -2.73
CA PRO A 40 12.92 7.29 -1.89
C PRO A 40 13.35 7.11 -0.42
N CYS A 41 13.34 5.87 0.08
CA CYS A 41 13.88 5.54 1.41
C CYS A 41 15.38 5.87 1.59
N GLU A 42 16.17 5.93 0.52
CA GLU A 42 17.58 6.35 0.58
C GLU A 42 17.72 7.88 0.70
N LEU A 43 16.76 8.63 0.16
CA LEU A 43 16.79 10.10 0.13
C LEU A 43 16.07 10.70 1.34
N ASP A 44 14.81 10.30 1.56
CA ASP A 44 13.91 10.83 2.59
C ASP A 44 13.85 9.93 3.85
N GLY A 45 14.51 8.77 3.83
CA GLY A 45 14.56 7.85 4.96
C GLY A 45 13.35 6.91 5.06
N PRO A 46 13.20 6.16 6.16
CA PRO A 46 12.16 5.13 6.32
C PRO A 46 10.74 5.69 6.13
N GLU A 47 10.52 6.96 6.49
CA GLU A 47 9.22 7.61 6.45
C GLU A 47 8.96 8.40 5.16
N TRP A 48 9.66 8.07 4.07
CA TRP A 48 9.56 8.74 2.77
C TRP A 48 8.12 8.90 2.26
N TYR A 49 7.26 7.92 2.56
CA TYR A 49 5.84 7.90 2.18
C TYR A 49 4.99 8.97 2.86
N LYS A 50 5.50 9.67 3.89
CA LYS A 50 4.80 10.78 4.59
C LYS A 50 5.02 12.14 3.97
N SER A 51 6.14 12.34 3.27
CA SER A 51 6.59 13.65 2.79
C SER A 51 6.19 13.97 1.35
N GLY A 52 5.38 13.13 0.68
CA GLY A 52 4.99 13.36 -0.72
C GLY A 52 3.74 12.60 -1.17
N ASP A 53 3.28 12.87 -2.40
CA ASP A 53 2.12 12.21 -3.01
C ASP A 53 2.50 10.85 -3.62
N TRP A 54 2.84 9.91 -2.75
CA TRP A 54 3.23 8.55 -3.12
C TRP A 54 2.04 7.58 -3.18
N SER A 55 0.82 8.10 -3.02
CA SER A 55 -0.43 7.35 -2.95
C SER A 55 -0.69 6.54 -4.23
N ASN A 56 -0.18 6.98 -5.39
CA ASN A 56 -0.38 6.25 -6.65
C ASN A 56 0.49 4.98 -6.78
N LEU A 57 1.62 4.92 -6.07
CA LEU A 57 2.60 3.83 -6.15
C LEU A 57 2.37 2.74 -5.11
N LEU A 58 1.79 3.13 -3.97
CA LEU A 58 1.47 2.23 -2.87
C LEU A 58 0.11 1.58 -3.11
N SER A 59 0.01 0.27 -2.92
CA SER A 59 -1.29 -0.42 -2.97
C SER A 59 -2.21 0.09 -1.85
N GLU A 60 -3.53 0.04 -2.03
CA GLU A 60 -4.49 0.44 -0.98
C GLU A 60 -4.23 -0.27 0.36
N GLN A 61 -3.85 -1.55 0.32
CA GLN A 61 -3.49 -2.31 1.53
C GLN A 61 -2.30 -1.68 2.28
N GLN A 62 -1.29 -1.21 1.52
CA GLN A 62 -0.10 -0.58 2.07
C GLN A 62 -0.41 0.82 2.61
N GLN A 63 -1.24 1.58 1.91
CA GLN A 63 -1.70 2.88 2.39
C GLN A 63 -2.48 2.75 3.71
N ARG A 64 -3.29 1.71 3.88
CA ARG A 64 -3.98 1.42 5.15
C ARG A 64 -3.01 1.04 6.26
N GLU A 65 -2.03 0.18 5.98
CA GLU A 65 -1.01 -0.24 6.95
C GLU A 65 -0.14 0.95 7.42
N LEU A 66 0.17 1.86 6.50
CA LEU A 66 0.91 3.09 6.78
C LEU A 66 0.04 4.21 7.38
N GLY A 67 -1.27 4.01 7.50
CA GLY A 67 -2.21 5.01 8.02
C GLY A 67 -2.50 6.20 7.10
N LEU A 68 -2.11 6.13 5.81
CA LEU A 68 -2.44 7.11 4.77
C LEU A 68 -3.93 7.07 4.39
N LEU A 69 -4.52 5.87 4.39
CA LEU A 69 -5.95 5.68 4.18
C LEU A 69 -6.64 5.21 5.46
N PRO A 70 -7.90 5.62 5.71
CA PRO A 70 -8.68 5.06 6.79
C PRO A 70 -8.84 3.55 6.61
N GLU A 71 -8.75 2.79 7.70
CA GLU A 71 -9.01 1.34 7.70
C GLU A 71 -10.34 1.02 7.01
N PRO A 72 -10.46 -0.13 6.32
CA PRO A 72 -11.71 -0.51 5.70
C PRO A 72 -12.70 -0.64 6.85
N GLN A 73 -13.73 0.21 6.84
CA GLN A 73 -14.79 0.14 7.84
C GLN A 73 -15.41 -1.25 7.72
N GLN A 74 -15.04 -2.14 8.64
CA GLN A 74 -15.68 -3.45 8.74
C GLN A 74 -17.19 -3.18 8.82
N PRO A 75 -18.03 -3.89 8.03
CA PRO A 75 -19.47 -3.69 8.11
C PRO A 75 -19.88 -3.97 9.55
N LYS A 76 -20.22 -2.90 10.27
CA LYS A 76 -20.62 -2.93 11.68
C LYS A 76 -21.75 -3.96 11.76
N ALA A 77 -21.51 -5.06 12.48
CA ALA A 77 -22.45 -6.16 12.57
C ALA A 77 -23.85 -5.60 12.85
N ALA A 78 -24.76 -5.77 11.89
CA ALA A 78 -26.12 -5.28 12.01
C ALA A 78 -26.76 -6.03 13.19
N LYS A 79 -27.17 -5.27 14.21
CA LYS A 79 -27.88 -5.81 15.38
C LYS A 79 -29.07 -6.63 14.88
N PRO A 80 -29.27 -7.87 15.35
CA PRO A 80 -30.42 -8.67 14.92
C PRO A 80 -31.70 -7.92 15.29
N HIS A 81 -32.45 -7.50 14.27
CA HIS A 81 -33.74 -6.85 14.44
C HIS A 81 -34.75 -7.91 14.91
N ILE A 82 -34.83 -8.11 16.22
CA ILE A 82 -35.89 -8.90 16.86
C ILE A 82 -37.22 -8.18 16.60
N LYS A 83 -38.06 -8.77 15.76
CA LYS A 83 -39.44 -8.32 15.58
C LYS A 83 -40.26 -8.84 16.76
N LEU A 84 -40.64 -7.96 17.69
CA LEU A 84 -41.63 -8.29 18.70
C LEU A 84 -42.99 -8.53 18.01
N PRO A 85 -43.66 -9.67 18.22
CA PRO A 85 -45.00 -9.87 17.67
C PRO A 85 -45.97 -8.92 18.39
N VAL A 86 -46.56 -7.99 17.64
CA VAL A 86 -47.66 -7.15 18.12
C VAL A 86 -48.86 -8.07 18.34
N LYS A 87 -49.23 -8.31 19.60
CA LYS A 87 -50.48 -9.01 19.94
C LYS A 87 -51.64 -8.15 19.42
N GLN A 88 -52.27 -8.62 18.35
CA GLN A 88 -53.53 -8.10 17.85
C GLN A 88 -54.56 -8.25 18.97
N LYS A 89 -55.03 -7.11 19.50
CA LYS A 89 -56.16 -7.10 20.44
C LYS A 89 -57.39 -7.61 19.68
N LEU A 90 -57.84 -8.82 20.00
CA LEU A 90 -59.18 -9.27 19.65
C LEU A 90 -60.17 -8.56 20.58
N CYS A 91 -61.14 -7.89 19.95
CA CYS A 91 -62.43 -7.42 20.45
C CYS A 91 -62.42 -6.29 21.51
#